data_AF-A0A2T7EUQ5-F1
#
_entry.id   AF-A0A2T7EUQ5-F1
#
_cell.length_a   1.000
_cell.length_b   1.000
_cell.length_c   1.000
_cell.angle_alpha   90.00
_cell.angle_beta   90.00
_cell.angle_gamma   90.00
#
_symmetry.space_group_name_H-M   'P 1'
#
loop_
_entity.id
_entity.type
_entity.pdbx_description
1 polymer ?
#
loop_
_entity_poly.entity_id
_entity_poly.type
_entity_poly.pdbx_seq_one_letter_code
_entity_poly.pdbx_strand_id
1 'polypeptide(L)'
;MAVLLLLWLAALLASSSAYAPGFDYFVLALQWPGTVCRSSAAGGPCCSSNACCRSDRIGWFTIHGLWPSYAHGNGPTCCNNADFDMAKISNLTMELQKYWPSLYCSSPSLCSGGHGSLWAHEWEKHGTCSYPVIQDEYSYFSTTLHLYSSYNVTAMLASKISIGADDGGRYTRSHTPSRRRHKEEDKQWIWATNAAATQSPVSRLD
;
A
#
# COMPACT_ATOMS: atom_id res chain seq x y z
N MET A 1 24.99 -40.50 26.35
CA MET A 1 23.68 -40.45 25.66
C MET A 1 22.73 -39.42 26.29
N ALA A 2 22.63 -39.30 27.61
CA ALA A 2 21.75 -38.31 28.27
C ALA A 2 22.06 -36.83 27.94
N VAL A 3 23.35 -36.47 27.79
CA VAL A 3 23.76 -35.09 27.45
C VAL A 3 23.34 -34.68 26.03
N LEU A 4 23.33 -35.62 25.08
CA LEU A 4 22.90 -35.37 23.70
C LEU A 4 21.38 -35.18 23.58
N LEU A 5 20.60 -35.87 24.43
CA LEU A 5 19.14 -35.71 24.53
C LEU A 5 18.73 -34.34 25.11
N LEU A 6 19.48 -33.84 26.08
CA LEU A 6 19.25 -32.52 26.67
C LEU A 6 19.55 -31.37 25.69
N LEU A 7 20.57 -31.51 24.86
CA LEU A 7 20.90 -30.55 23.81
C LEU A 7 19.85 -30.52 22.68
N TRP A 8 19.27 -31.67 22.34
CA TRP A 8 18.16 -31.75 21.38
C TRP A 8 16.86 -31.12 21.91
N LEU A 9 16.52 -31.33 23.18
CA LEU A 9 15.36 -30.67 23.80
C LEU A 9 15.54 -29.15 23.88
N ALA A 10 16.74 -28.66 24.19
CA ALA A 10 17.03 -27.23 24.25
C ALA A 10 16.92 -26.56 22.87
N ALA A 11 17.32 -27.24 21.79
CA ALA A 11 17.15 -26.75 20.42
C ALA A 11 15.67 -26.69 19.98
N LEU A 12 14.83 -27.63 20.42
CA LEU A 12 13.39 -27.60 20.18
C LEU A 12 12.68 -26.46 20.94
N LEU A 13 13.14 -26.15 22.15
CA LEU A 13 12.58 -25.08 22.99
C LEU A 13 13.04 -23.67 22.57
N ALA A 14 14.10 -23.55 21.78
CA ALA A 14 14.61 -22.28 21.27
C ALA A 14 13.92 -21.81 19.97
N SER A 15 12.90 -22.54 19.49
CA SER A 15 12.06 -22.10 18.36
C SER A 15 10.99 -21.11 18.83
N SER A 16 11.41 -20.03 19.48
CA SER A 16 10.60 -18.83 19.60
C SER A 16 10.48 -18.22 18.20
N SER A 17 9.50 -18.69 17.43
CA SER A 17 9.05 -17.98 16.23
C SER A 17 8.78 -16.54 16.65
N ALA A 18 9.51 -15.58 16.07
CA ALA A 18 9.22 -14.16 16.26
C ALA A 18 7.75 -13.97 15.90
N TYR A 19 6.91 -13.74 16.91
CA TYR A 19 5.47 -13.64 16.76
C TYR A 19 5.19 -12.31 16.05
N ALA A 20 5.17 -12.34 14.72
CA ALA A 20 4.56 -11.27 13.95
C ALA A 20 3.08 -11.26 14.36
N PRO A 21 2.56 -10.16 14.93
CA PRO A 21 1.14 -10.09 15.24
C PRO A 21 0.37 -10.35 13.95
N GLY A 22 -0.57 -11.30 14.00
CA GLY A 22 -1.39 -11.65 12.83
C GLY A 22 -2.17 -10.46 12.29
N PHE A 23 -2.88 -10.65 11.18
CA PHE A 23 -3.79 -9.66 10.60
C PHE A 23 -5.04 -10.36 10.05
N ASP A 24 -6.11 -9.61 9.80
CA ASP A 24 -7.40 -10.18 9.39
C ASP A 24 -7.60 -10.16 7.87
N TYR A 25 -7.15 -9.09 7.20
CA TYR A 25 -7.25 -8.94 5.74
C TYR A 25 -6.20 -7.96 5.19
N PHE A 26 -6.05 -7.93 3.87
CA PHE A 26 -5.24 -6.93 3.18
C PHE A 26 -6.09 -5.78 2.64
N VAL A 27 -5.56 -4.56 2.73
CA VAL A 27 -6.07 -3.39 2.01
C VAL A 27 -5.12 -3.06 0.87
N LEU A 28 -5.57 -3.19 -0.38
CA LEU A 28 -4.88 -2.59 -1.52
C LEU A 28 -5.29 -1.11 -1.62
N ALA A 29 -4.44 -0.22 -1.13
CA ALA A 29 -4.66 1.22 -1.17
C ALA A 29 -4.17 1.79 -2.51
N LEU A 30 -5.07 2.44 -3.24
CA LEU A 30 -4.77 3.15 -4.48
C LEU A 30 -4.97 4.64 -4.30
N GLN A 31 -4.21 5.43 -5.05
CA GLN A 31 -4.29 6.90 -5.06
C GLN A 31 -4.48 7.41 -6.48
N TRP A 32 -5.20 8.53 -6.61
CA TRP A 32 -5.41 9.21 -7.89
C TRP A 32 -4.41 10.36 -8.04
N PRO A 33 -3.41 10.26 -8.95
CA PRO A 33 -2.40 11.30 -9.10
C PRO A 33 -2.98 12.68 -9.41
N GLY A 34 -4.07 12.77 -10.18
CA GLY A 34 -4.71 14.05 -10.49
C GLY A 34 -5.18 14.83 -9.25
N THR A 35 -5.61 14.14 -8.18
CA THR A 35 -5.98 14.81 -6.92
C THR A 35 -4.74 15.11 -6.09
N VAL A 36 -3.84 14.13 -5.96
CA VAL A 36 -2.64 14.27 -5.12
C VAL A 36 -1.76 15.41 -5.62
N CYS A 37 -1.43 15.41 -6.92
CA CYS A 37 -0.54 16.39 -7.54
C CYS A 37 -1.09 17.84 -7.55
N ARG A 38 -2.39 18.03 -7.29
CA ARG A 38 -2.99 19.37 -7.12
C ARG A 38 -2.91 19.89 -5.67
N SER A 39 -2.58 19.03 -4.71
CA SER A 39 -2.40 19.45 -3.31
C SER A 39 -1.10 20.25 -3.13
N SER A 40 -1.06 21.18 -2.19
CA SER A 40 0.14 21.99 -1.92
C SER A 40 1.34 21.16 -1.43
N ALA A 41 1.09 19.99 -0.82
CA ALA A 41 2.15 19.09 -0.33
C ALA A 41 2.84 18.30 -1.45
N ALA A 42 2.11 17.90 -2.50
CA ALA A 42 2.65 17.13 -3.63
C ALA A 42 2.92 17.98 -4.88
N GLY A 43 2.17 19.07 -5.08
CA GLY A 43 2.31 20.03 -6.18
C GLY A 43 3.34 21.13 -5.93
N GLY A 44 4.18 20.99 -4.90
CA GLY A 44 5.31 21.88 -4.61
C GLY A 44 6.45 21.77 -5.65
N PRO A 45 7.67 22.25 -5.32
CA PRO A 45 8.81 22.17 -6.23
C PRO A 45 9.08 20.74 -6.72
N CYS A 46 9.38 20.60 -8.01
CA CYS A 46 9.68 19.31 -8.60
C CYS A 46 10.99 18.71 -8.07
N CYS A 47 11.02 17.38 -7.96
CA CYS A 47 12.17 16.59 -7.57
C CYS A 47 12.16 15.25 -8.32
N SER A 48 13.27 14.53 -8.28
CA SER A 48 13.44 13.27 -9.03
C SER A 48 12.47 12.17 -8.62
N SER A 49 12.07 12.13 -7.34
CA SER A 49 11.14 11.12 -6.82
C SER A 49 9.66 11.44 -7.10
N ASN A 50 9.32 12.70 -7.36
CA ASN A 50 7.93 13.14 -7.50
C ASN A 50 7.43 12.95 -8.93
N ALA A 51 6.58 11.93 -9.11
CA ALA A 51 6.03 11.62 -10.41
C ALA A 51 4.96 12.59 -10.91
N CYS A 52 4.49 13.53 -10.09
CA CYS A 52 3.64 14.65 -10.54
C CYS A 52 4.35 15.55 -11.57
N CYS A 53 5.69 15.54 -11.57
CA CYS A 53 6.52 16.38 -12.42
C CYS A 53 7.09 15.65 -13.65
N ARG A 54 6.68 14.40 -13.90
CA ARG A 54 7.09 13.68 -15.12
C ARG A 54 6.45 14.33 -16.35
N SER A 55 7.14 14.25 -17.49
CA SER A 55 6.61 14.71 -18.78
C SER A 55 5.27 14.03 -19.12
N ASP A 56 5.18 12.76 -18.75
CA ASP A 56 4.04 11.91 -19.06
C ASP A 56 3.05 11.99 -17.90
N ARG A 57 1.88 12.58 -18.16
CA ARG A 57 0.82 12.67 -17.14
C ARG A 57 0.31 11.28 -16.78
N ILE A 58 0.22 11.00 -15.48
CA ILE A 58 -0.29 9.73 -14.97
C ILE A 58 -1.83 9.79 -14.92
N GLY A 59 -2.46 9.24 -15.96
CA GLY A 59 -3.92 9.19 -16.12
C GLY A 59 -4.59 7.95 -15.53
N TRP A 60 -3.92 7.25 -14.60
CA TRP A 60 -4.41 6.04 -13.95
C TRP A 60 -4.21 6.10 -12.44
N PHE A 61 -4.99 5.32 -11.69
CA PHE A 61 -4.72 5.10 -10.27
C PHE A 61 -3.35 4.47 -10.08
N THR A 62 -2.57 4.97 -9.13
CA THR A 62 -1.31 4.35 -8.72
C THR A 62 -1.45 3.66 -7.38
N ILE A 63 -0.58 2.71 -7.11
CA ILE A 63 -0.51 2.01 -5.84
C ILE A 63 0.02 3.01 -4.79
N HIS A 64 -0.63 3.03 -3.63
CA HIS A 64 -0.11 3.63 -2.41
C HIS A 64 0.55 2.55 -1.57
N GLY A 65 -0.17 1.44 -1.31
CA GLY A 65 0.39 0.29 -0.61
C GLY A 65 -0.55 -0.90 -0.45
N LEU A 66 -0.02 -1.98 0.10
CA LEU A 66 -0.75 -3.18 0.47
C LEU A 66 -0.61 -3.42 1.97
N TRP A 67 -1.71 -3.23 2.72
CA TRP A 67 -1.61 -3.12 4.17
C TRP A 67 -2.34 -4.28 4.87
N PRO A 68 -1.61 -5.18 5.56
CA PRO A 68 -2.18 -6.04 6.59
C PRO A 68 -3.00 -5.18 7.56
N SER A 69 -4.25 -5.55 7.81
CA SER A 69 -5.22 -4.74 8.56
C SER A 69 -6.03 -5.58 9.54
N TYR A 70 -6.45 -4.95 10.64
CA TYR A 70 -7.39 -5.55 11.60
C TYR A 70 -8.83 -5.16 11.28
N ALA A 71 -9.78 -6.05 11.56
CA ALA A 71 -11.22 -5.82 11.42
C ALA A 71 -11.71 -4.60 12.23
N HIS A 72 -11.01 -4.24 13.30
CA HIS A 72 -11.45 -3.22 14.25
C HIS A 72 -10.49 -2.03 14.41
N GLY A 73 -9.52 -1.83 13.50
CA GLY A 73 -8.59 -0.71 13.62
C GLY A 73 -7.48 -0.71 12.58
N ASN A 74 -6.43 0.07 12.86
CA ASN A 74 -5.21 0.06 12.04
C ASN A 74 -4.50 -1.28 12.20
N GLY A 75 -3.94 -1.82 11.13
CA GLY A 75 -3.19 -3.06 11.16
C GLY A 75 -1.85 -2.99 11.88
N PRO A 76 -1.14 -4.13 11.95
CA PRO A 76 0.21 -4.19 12.49
C PRO A 76 1.17 -3.33 11.67
N THR A 77 2.19 -2.76 12.32
CA THR A 77 3.21 -1.94 11.65
C THR A 77 4.62 -2.24 12.16
N CYS A 78 5.63 -2.07 11.30
CA CYS A 78 7.04 -2.20 11.65
C CYS A 78 7.40 -3.56 12.25
N CYS A 79 6.98 -4.64 11.60
CA CYS A 79 7.22 -6.00 12.10
C CYS A 79 8.65 -6.47 11.78
N ASN A 80 9.21 -7.34 12.62
CA ASN A 80 10.46 -8.08 12.37
C ASN A 80 11.73 -7.26 12.04
N ASN A 81 11.70 -5.92 12.13
CA ASN A 81 12.84 -5.00 11.89
C ASN A 81 13.67 -5.33 10.64
N ALA A 82 13.02 -5.75 9.56
CA ALA A 82 13.71 -6.10 8.32
C ALA A 82 13.86 -4.87 7.42
N ASP A 83 15.09 -4.43 7.22
CA ASP A 83 15.41 -3.31 6.34
C ASP A 83 15.09 -3.63 4.88
N PHE A 84 14.69 -2.61 4.13
CA PHE A 84 14.43 -2.69 2.70
C PHE A 84 15.72 -2.88 1.88
N ASP A 85 15.69 -3.77 0.88
CA ASP A 85 16.81 -4.03 -0.01
C ASP A 85 16.38 -3.99 -1.49
N MET A 86 16.69 -2.86 -2.13
CA MET A 86 16.39 -2.61 -3.56
C MET A 86 16.91 -3.73 -4.49
N ALA A 87 17.98 -4.44 -4.13
CA ALA A 87 18.50 -5.52 -4.95
C ALA A 87 17.50 -6.68 -5.11
N LYS A 88 16.71 -6.98 -4.07
CA LYS A 88 15.71 -8.06 -4.06
C LYS A 88 14.54 -7.83 -5.01
N ILE A 89 14.30 -6.58 -5.38
CA ILE A 89 13.18 -6.18 -6.25
C ILE A 89 13.63 -5.52 -7.55
N SER A 90 14.93 -5.62 -7.87
CA SER A 90 15.55 -4.96 -9.03
C SER A 90 14.82 -5.28 -10.35
N ASN A 91 14.33 -6.52 -10.51
CA ASN A 91 13.55 -6.97 -11.67
C ASN A 91 12.12 -6.42 -11.75
N LEU A 92 11.59 -5.80 -10.68
CA LEU A 92 10.26 -5.17 -10.65
C LEU A 92 10.33 -3.64 -10.82
N THR A 93 11.54 -3.07 -10.94
CA THR A 93 11.76 -1.63 -10.86
C THR A 93 10.96 -0.85 -11.91
N MET A 94 10.85 -1.35 -13.14
CA MET A 94 10.12 -0.64 -14.21
C MET A 94 8.62 -0.57 -13.89
N GLU A 95 8.03 -1.67 -13.47
CA GLU A 95 6.62 -1.76 -13.06
C GLU A 95 6.35 -0.89 -11.84
N LEU A 96 7.22 -0.93 -10.84
CA LEU A 96 7.10 -0.11 -9.63
C LEU A 96 7.21 1.38 -9.94
N GLN A 97 8.14 1.78 -10.81
CA GLN A 97 8.24 3.18 -11.25
C GLN A 97 6.98 3.66 -11.98
N LYS A 98 6.30 2.78 -12.72
CA LYS A 98 5.11 3.12 -13.50
C LYS A 98 3.83 3.11 -12.67
N TYR A 99 3.64 2.09 -11.83
CA TYR A 99 2.38 1.83 -11.14
C TYR A 99 2.42 2.14 -9.63
N TRP A 100 3.60 2.22 -9.03
CA TRP A 100 3.79 2.58 -7.62
C TRP A 100 4.80 3.75 -7.42
N PRO A 101 4.71 4.86 -8.19
CA PRO A 101 5.60 5.98 -8.01
C PRO A 101 5.31 6.74 -6.71
N SER A 102 6.34 7.43 -6.18
CA SER A 102 6.11 8.52 -5.24
C SER A 102 5.48 9.72 -5.96
N LEU A 103 4.53 10.35 -5.29
CA LEU A 103 3.89 11.61 -5.73
C LEU A 103 4.34 12.80 -4.86
N TYR A 104 5.34 12.59 -3.99
CA TYR A 104 5.83 13.57 -3.05
C TYR A 104 7.35 13.69 -3.13
N CYS A 105 7.86 14.89 -2.84
CA CYS A 105 9.30 15.13 -2.72
C CYS A 105 9.87 14.79 -1.34
N SER A 106 9.04 14.81 -0.31
CA SER A 106 9.45 14.37 1.01
C SER A 106 9.68 12.85 1.02
N SER A 107 10.74 12.45 1.71
CA SER A 107 11.02 11.04 1.98
C SER A 107 10.24 10.62 3.24
N PRO A 108 9.38 9.58 3.19
CA PRO A 108 8.69 9.08 4.38
C PRO A 108 9.65 8.50 5.43
N SER A 109 9.21 8.48 6.69
CA SER A 109 9.98 7.92 7.81
C SER A 109 10.06 6.39 7.73
N LEU A 110 11.21 5.82 8.09
CA LEU A 110 11.44 4.37 8.11
C LEU A 110 11.26 3.79 9.51
N CYS A 111 10.99 2.49 9.60
CA CYS A 111 10.88 1.79 10.89
C CYS A 111 12.27 1.52 11.49
N SER A 112 13.26 1.31 10.62
CA SER A 112 14.68 1.27 10.96
C SER A 112 15.24 2.62 11.45
N GLY A 113 14.48 3.70 11.27
CA GLY A 113 14.85 5.07 11.62
C GLY A 113 15.28 5.89 10.39
N GLY A 114 15.20 7.22 10.52
CA GLY A 114 15.49 8.12 9.40
C GLY A 114 14.39 8.14 8.35
N HIS A 115 14.77 8.41 7.09
CA HIS A 115 13.84 8.60 5.97
C HIS A 115 14.34 7.86 4.73
N GLY A 116 13.42 7.38 3.90
CA GLY A 116 13.75 6.59 2.70
C GLY A 116 12.76 6.76 1.56
N SER A 117 12.85 5.86 0.58
CA SER A 117 11.90 5.83 -0.54
C SER A 117 10.50 5.42 -0.08
N LEU A 118 9.49 5.68 -0.91
CA LEU A 118 8.14 5.16 -0.69
C LEU A 118 8.16 3.63 -0.54
N TRP A 119 8.91 2.92 -1.37
CA TRP A 119 8.96 1.46 -1.32
C TRP A 119 9.60 0.95 -0.03
N ALA A 120 10.68 1.61 0.44
CA ALA A 120 11.27 1.27 1.73
C ALA A 120 10.27 1.47 2.88
N HIS A 121 9.54 2.59 2.88
CA HIS A 121 8.48 2.82 3.87
C HIS A 121 7.39 1.76 3.85
N GLU A 122 6.85 1.45 2.67
CA GLU A 122 5.76 0.49 2.52
C GLU A 122 6.19 -0.94 2.87
N TRP A 123 7.42 -1.33 2.53
CA TRP A 123 7.97 -2.62 2.94
C TRP A 123 8.17 -2.68 4.45
N GLU A 124 8.98 -1.77 5.02
CA GLU A 124 9.35 -1.83 6.42
C GLU A 124 8.14 -1.70 7.34
N LYS A 125 7.22 -0.78 7.02
CA LYS A 125 6.06 -0.50 7.86
C LYS A 125 4.94 -1.52 7.67
N HIS A 126 4.68 -2.00 6.47
CA HIS A 126 3.51 -2.83 6.18
C HIS A 126 3.88 -4.21 5.63
N GLY A 127 4.79 -4.29 4.67
CA GLY A 127 5.22 -5.55 4.05
C GLY A 127 5.79 -6.55 5.04
N THR A 128 6.61 -6.12 5.99
CA THR A 128 7.17 -6.97 7.05
C THR A 128 6.12 -7.66 7.94
N CYS A 129 4.92 -7.06 8.05
CA CYS A 129 3.80 -7.60 8.83
C CYS A 129 2.92 -8.58 8.03
N SER A 130 3.27 -8.85 6.77
CA SER A 130 2.49 -9.75 5.90
C SER A 130 2.85 -11.23 6.08
N TYR A 131 3.89 -11.54 6.86
CA TYR A 131 4.30 -12.90 7.19
C TYR A 131 3.24 -13.59 8.08
N PRO A 132 2.93 -14.89 7.87
CA PRO A 132 3.54 -15.81 6.91
C PRO A 132 2.87 -15.84 5.53
N VAL A 133 1.80 -15.07 5.31
CA VAL A 133 1.01 -15.11 4.07
C VAL A 133 1.83 -14.64 2.87
N ILE A 134 2.59 -13.57 3.05
CA ILE A 134 3.61 -13.10 2.11
C ILE A 134 4.95 -13.19 2.82
N GLN A 135 5.87 -13.99 2.28
CA GLN A 135 7.05 -14.45 3.01
C GLN A 135 8.23 -13.47 2.95
N ASP A 136 8.37 -12.73 1.86
CA ASP A 136 9.54 -11.90 1.61
C ASP A 136 9.21 -10.62 0.81
N GLU A 137 10.23 -9.78 0.70
CA GLU A 137 10.17 -8.47 0.05
C GLU A 137 9.75 -8.58 -1.42
N TYR A 138 10.36 -9.49 -2.16
CA TYR A 138 10.01 -9.72 -3.57
C TYR A 138 8.54 -10.14 -3.73
N SER A 139 8.09 -11.07 -2.89
CA SER A 139 6.71 -11.58 -2.87
C SER A 139 5.72 -10.46 -2.52
N TYR A 140 6.07 -9.54 -1.63
CA TYR A 140 5.23 -8.40 -1.27
C TYR A 140 4.99 -7.47 -2.46
N PHE A 141 6.05 -7.02 -3.12
CA PHE A 141 5.93 -6.12 -4.27
C PHE A 141 5.29 -6.82 -5.47
N SER A 142 5.69 -8.05 -5.79
CA SER A 142 5.13 -8.80 -6.92
C SER A 142 3.65 -9.13 -6.71
N THR A 143 3.24 -9.55 -5.51
CA THR A 143 1.83 -9.79 -5.16
C THR A 143 1.02 -8.52 -5.27
N THR A 144 1.55 -7.40 -4.78
CA THR A 144 0.84 -6.10 -4.85
C THR A 144 0.64 -5.66 -6.30
N LEU A 145 1.66 -5.79 -7.16
CA LEU A 145 1.54 -5.50 -8.59
C LEU A 145 0.55 -6.44 -9.28
N HIS A 146 0.55 -7.73 -8.92
CA HIS A 146 -0.40 -8.71 -9.44
C HIS A 146 -1.85 -8.38 -9.05
N LEU A 147 -2.11 -8.04 -7.78
CA LEU A 147 -3.43 -7.61 -7.32
C LEU A 147 -3.88 -6.32 -8.03
N TYR A 148 -2.99 -5.33 -8.13
CA TYR A 148 -3.27 -4.07 -8.84
C TYR A 148 -3.67 -4.30 -10.31
N SER A 149 -2.94 -5.16 -11.02
CA SER A 149 -3.25 -5.48 -12.42
C SER A 149 -4.55 -6.29 -12.58
N SER A 150 -4.86 -7.18 -11.63
CA SER A 150 -6.07 -8.00 -11.64
C SER A 150 -7.33 -7.16 -11.39
N TYR A 151 -7.23 -6.12 -10.55
CA TYR A 151 -8.33 -5.22 -10.21
C TYR A 151 -8.08 -3.82 -10.77
N ASN A 152 -8.09 -3.69 -12.10
CA ASN A 152 -7.83 -2.40 -12.77
C ASN A 152 -8.98 -1.40 -12.57
N VAL A 153 -8.94 -0.69 -11.44
CA VAL A 153 -9.95 0.32 -11.05
C VAL A 153 -10.08 1.43 -12.09
N THR A 154 -8.97 1.83 -12.74
CA THR A 154 -9.01 2.84 -13.81
C THR A 154 -9.91 2.39 -14.96
N ALA A 155 -9.73 1.17 -15.45
CA ALA A 155 -10.54 0.60 -16.51
C ALA A 155 -12.01 0.38 -16.08
N MET A 156 -12.22 -0.05 -14.84
CA MET A 156 -13.57 -0.21 -14.29
C MET A 156 -14.35 1.11 -14.26
N LEU A 157 -13.73 2.21 -13.81
CA LEU A 157 -14.37 3.52 -13.76
C LEU A 157 -14.61 4.11 -15.15
N ALA A 158 -13.63 3.98 -16.06
CA ALA A 158 -13.76 4.46 -17.43
C ALA A 158 -14.88 3.73 -18.20
N SER A 159 -15.00 2.41 -18.02
CA SER A 159 -15.97 1.58 -18.76
C SER A 159 -17.38 1.58 -18.19
N LYS A 160 -17.56 1.76 -16.86
CA LYS A 160 -18.86 1.65 -16.20
C LYS A 160 -19.56 2.98 -15.92
N ILE A 161 -18.80 4.06 -15.80
CA ILE A 161 -19.34 5.35 -15.30
C ILE A 161 -19.07 6.50 -16.28
N SER A 162 -18.39 6.25 -17.41
CA SER A 162 -17.95 7.30 -18.34
C SER A 162 -17.18 8.42 -17.62
N ILE A 163 -16.49 8.08 -16.52
CA ILE A 163 -15.65 9.00 -15.74
C ILE A 163 -14.28 9.00 -16.41
N GLY A 164 -14.04 10.00 -17.24
CA GLY A 164 -12.69 10.32 -17.70
C GLY A 164 -11.95 11.13 -16.64
N ALA A 165 -10.63 11.15 -16.72
CA ALA A 165 -9.84 12.17 -16.03
C ALA A 165 -10.25 13.54 -16.58
N ASP A 166 -10.92 14.36 -15.77
CA ASP A 166 -11.34 15.71 -16.12
C ASP A 166 -10.86 16.74 -15.10
N ASP A 167 -10.78 18.00 -15.53
CA ASP A 167 -10.39 19.12 -14.68
C ASP A 167 -11.59 19.64 -13.87
N GLY A 168 -12.13 18.79 -12.98
CA GLY A 168 -13.11 19.22 -11.97
C GLY A 168 -14.54 18.71 -12.17
N GLY A 169 -14.73 17.60 -12.89
CA GLY A 169 -16.00 16.91 -12.96
C GLY A 169 -16.45 16.43 -11.59
N ARG A 170 -17.75 16.55 -11.33
CA ARG A 170 -18.38 16.12 -10.08
C ARG A 170 -19.22 14.87 -10.37
N TYR A 171 -18.85 13.76 -9.75
CA TYR A 171 -19.57 12.50 -9.86
C TYR A 171 -20.25 12.17 -8.52
N THR A 172 -21.52 11.79 -8.55
CA THR A 172 -22.25 11.46 -7.32
C THR A 172 -21.79 10.11 -6.77
N ARG A 173 -21.65 10.02 -5.44
CA ARG A 173 -21.29 8.77 -4.72
C ARG A 173 -22.23 7.60 -5.08
N SER A 174 -23.47 7.89 -5.49
CA SER A 174 -24.46 6.89 -5.89
C SER A 174 -24.12 6.09 -7.16
N HIS A 175 -23.14 6.52 -7.97
CA HIS A 175 -22.67 5.76 -9.13
C HIS A 175 -21.56 4.75 -8.81
N THR A 176 -21.09 4.70 -7.57
CA THR A 176 -20.16 3.67 -7.09
C THR A 176 -20.96 2.53 -6.45
N PRO A 177 -20.59 1.24 -6.63
CA PRO A 177 -21.43 0.12 -6.23
C PRO A 177 -21.83 0.20 -4.74
N SER A 178 -23.11 0.47 -4.48
CA SER A 178 -23.65 0.50 -3.13
C SER A 178 -24.10 -0.90 -2.72
N ARG A 179 -23.47 -1.43 -1.67
CA ARG A 179 -23.87 -2.48 -0.73
C ARG A 179 -25.24 -3.14 -1.04
N ARG A 180 -25.29 -4.13 -1.93
CA ARG A 180 -26.38 -5.12 -1.96
C ARG A 180 -25.90 -6.40 -1.31
N ARG A 181 -26.67 -6.90 -0.34
CA ARG A 181 -26.38 -8.14 0.38
C ARG A 181 -26.58 -9.33 -0.56
N HIS A 182 -25.50 -9.92 -1.07
CA HIS A 182 -25.38 -11.36 -1.33
C HIS A 182 -23.89 -11.76 -1.34
N LYS A 183 -23.60 -12.94 -0.75
CA LYS A 183 -22.33 -13.68 -0.62
C LYS A 183 -21.01 -12.97 -0.93
N GLU A 184 -20.23 -12.74 0.14
CA GLU A 184 -18.75 -12.67 0.11
C GLU A 184 -18.18 -11.78 -1.01
N GLU A 185 -18.66 -10.54 -1.09
CA GLU A 185 -18.12 -9.54 -2.02
C GLU A 185 -17.05 -8.68 -1.34
N ASP A 186 -15.94 -8.47 -2.08
CA ASP A 186 -14.89 -7.51 -1.77
C ASP A 186 -15.49 -6.12 -1.53
N LYS A 187 -15.37 -5.61 -0.30
CA LYS A 187 -15.86 -4.27 0.04
C LYS A 187 -14.86 -3.23 -0.43
N GLN A 188 -15.21 -2.48 -1.48
CA GLN A 188 -14.42 -1.32 -1.91
C GLN A 188 -14.76 -0.09 -1.06
N TRP A 189 -13.73 0.55 -0.50
CA TRP A 189 -13.86 1.82 0.22
C TRP A 189 -13.20 2.93 -0.59
N ILE A 190 -13.92 4.02 -0.84
CA ILE A 190 -13.40 5.18 -1.56
C ILE A 190 -13.27 6.34 -0.58
N TRP A 191 -12.04 6.81 -0.40
CA TRP A 191 -11.71 8.02 0.34
C TRP A 191 -11.52 9.17 -0.65
N ALA A 192 -12.29 10.24 -0.49
CA ALA A 192 -12.15 11.46 -1.28
C ALA A 192 -11.50 12.54 -0.41
N THR A 193 -10.34 13.03 -0.83
CA THR A 193 -9.71 14.20 -0.22
C THR A 193 -9.99 15.43 -1.08
N ASN A 194 -10.34 16.55 -0.44
CA ASN A 194 -10.30 17.83 -1.13
C ASN A 194 -8.84 18.20 -1.35
N ALA A 195 -8.47 18.70 -2.53
CA ALA A 195 -7.11 19.14 -2.84
C ALA A 195 -6.55 20.21 -1.87
N ALA A 196 -7.39 20.77 -1.00
CA ALA A 196 -7.06 21.79 -0.01
C ALA A 196 -7.00 21.28 1.45
N ALA A 197 -7.25 19.99 1.76
CA ALA A 197 -7.32 19.52 3.14
C ALA A 197 -6.24 18.49 3.47
N THR A 198 -5.42 18.80 4.47
CA THR A 198 -4.55 17.86 5.18
C THR A 198 -5.37 16.73 5.78
N GLN A 199 -4.80 15.52 5.82
CA GLN A 199 -5.44 14.33 6.35
C GLN A 199 -5.94 14.60 7.79
N SER A 200 -7.25 14.67 7.95
CA SER A 200 -7.91 14.57 9.25
C SER A 200 -8.89 13.40 9.18
N PRO A 201 -8.92 12.52 10.19
CA PRO A 201 -9.85 11.41 10.22
C PRO A 201 -11.26 11.97 10.39
N VAL A 202 -12.10 11.87 9.35
CA VAL A 202 -13.53 12.12 9.51
C VAL A 202 -14.11 10.89 10.22
N SER A 203 -14.70 11.15 11.37
CA SER A 203 -15.26 10.20 12.32
C SER A 203 -16.15 9.13 11.67
N ARG A 204 -16.04 7.92 12.24
CA ARG A 204 -16.96 6.79 12.07
C ARG A 204 -18.38 7.29 12.35
N LEU A 205 -19.25 7.24 11.34
CA LEU A 205 -20.69 7.39 11.54
C LEU A 205 -21.26 5.98 11.67
N ASP A 206 -21.93 5.76 12.81
CA ASP A 206 -22.67 4.54 13.17
C ASP A 206 -23.76 4.19 12.14
#